data_AF-A0AAQ3N9C6-F1
#
_entry.id   AF-A0AAQ3N9C6-F1
#
_cell.length_a   1.000
_cell.length_b   1.000
_cell.length_c   1.000
_cell.angle_alpha   90.00
_cell.angle_beta   90.00
_cell.angle_gamma   90.00
#
_symmetry.space_group_name_H-M   'P 1'
#
loop_
_entity.id
_entity.type
_entity.pdbx_description
1 polymer ?
#
loop_
_entity_poly.entity_id
_entity_poly.type
_entity_poly.pdbx_seq_one_letter_code
_entity_poly.pdbx_strand_id
1 'polypeptide(L)'
;MNMSSGKGEDRWSRLERFCRTYLLDEGNWMEKKTREQLMVAATVIATMTFQSVISPPGGVWQGDTTEDGFTCPDYGFCEAGTAVVGYAWSPDFMKFIFFNSCSFFSSLCVMLLLMSGLPLENRVVMWILAILMIAAASCMLLTYMWALGLVSPNHIYYRIRKLGYLLVGTWSLLLALVASVQLSRIAFWVKSRRKKSTNAPF
;
A
#
# COMPACT_ATOMS: atom_id res chain seq x y z
N MET A 1 31.53 -43.04 49.12
CA MET A 1 30.11 -42.84 48.75
C MET A 1 30.01 -41.55 47.97
N ASN A 2 29.55 -41.63 46.72
CA ASN A 2 29.62 -40.57 45.72
C ASN A 2 28.83 -39.31 46.10
N MET A 3 29.49 -38.16 45.97
CA MET A 3 28.88 -36.84 45.92
C MET A 3 28.00 -36.73 44.67
N SER A 4 26.69 -36.72 44.86
CA SER A 4 25.74 -36.18 43.89
C SER A 4 25.91 -34.67 43.85
N SER A 5 26.80 -34.19 42.97
CA SER A 5 26.91 -32.78 42.64
C SER A 5 25.78 -32.45 41.66
N GLY A 6 24.64 -32.00 42.21
CA GLY A 6 23.58 -31.38 41.43
C GLY A 6 24.16 -30.15 40.73
N LYS A 7 24.44 -30.27 39.43
CA LYS A 7 24.80 -29.15 38.56
C LYS A 7 23.63 -28.17 38.55
N GLY A 8 23.73 -27.14 39.39
CA GLY A 8 22.78 -26.03 39.42
C GLY A 8 22.72 -25.38 38.04
N GLU A 9 21.51 -25.27 37.52
CA GLU A 9 21.16 -24.66 36.24
C GLU A 9 21.94 -23.36 36.04
N ASP A 10 22.96 -23.43 35.20
CA ASP A 10 23.93 -22.38 34.98
C ASP A 10 23.19 -21.15 34.44
N ARG A 11 23.37 -19.99 35.08
CA ARG A 11 22.68 -18.73 34.75
C ARG A 11 22.64 -18.41 33.25
N TRP A 12 23.65 -18.86 32.52
CA TRP A 12 23.74 -18.79 31.06
C TRP A 12 22.64 -19.56 30.34
N SER A 13 22.35 -20.80 30.74
CA SER A 13 21.25 -21.61 30.18
C SER A 13 19.88 -20.98 30.43
N ARG A 14 19.71 -20.28 31.56
CA ARG A 14 18.49 -19.54 31.90
C ARG A 14 18.31 -18.30 31.02
N LEU A 15 19.39 -17.57 30.78
CA LEU A 15 19.43 -16.41 29.87
C LEU A 15 19.22 -16.81 28.41
N GLU A 16 19.82 -17.91 27.97
CA GLU A 16 19.66 -18.42 26.61
C GLU A 16 18.21 -18.86 26.35
N ARG A 17 17.59 -19.57 27.29
CA ARG A 17 16.14 -19.86 27.24
C ARG A 17 15.32 -18.59 27.19
N PHE A 18 15.64 -17.61 28.03
CA PHE A 18 14.92 -16.34 28.04
C PHE A 18 15.03 -15.60 26.69
N CYS A 19 16.23 -15.44 26.15
CA CYS A 19 16.43 -14.81 24.84
C CYS A 19 15.75 -15.59 23.71
N ARG A 20 15.80 -16.92 23.73
CA ARG A 20 15.22 -17.74 22.68
C ARG A 20 13.69 -17.73 22.70
N THR A 21 13.09 -17.81 23.90
CA THR A 21 11.62 -17.83 24.07
C THR A 21 11.01 -16.44 23.97
N TYR A 22 11.71 -15.38 24.38
CA TYR A 22 11.13 -14.04 24.35
C TYR A 22 11.64 -13.20 23.17
N LEU A 23 12.94 -13.19 22.82
CA LEU A 23 13.41 -12.30 21.75
C LEU A 23 13.22 -12.89 20.35
N LEU A 24 13.53 -14.18 20.17
CA LEU A 24 13.42 -14.84 18.87
C LEU A 24 11.98 -15.25 18.55
N ASP A 25 11.25 -15.81 19.52
CA ASP A 25 9.86 -16.22 19.31
C ASP A 25 8.92 -15.02 19.13
N GLU A 26 9.09 -13.95 19.93
CA GLU A 26 8.31 -12.72 19.79
C GLU A 26 8.63 -12.01 18.47
N GLY A 27 9.90 -11.99 18.03
CA GLY A 27 10.29 -11.47 16.72
C GLY A 27 9.62 -12.21 15.57
N ASN A 28 9.70 -13.55 15.57
CA ASN A 28 9.08 -14.39 14.54
C ASN A 28 7.55 -14.30 14.54
N TRP A 29 6.93 -14.22 15.73
CA TRP A 29 5.49 -14.02 15.88
C TRP A 29 5.03 -12.66 15.34
N MET A 30 5.79 -11.59 15.61
CA MET A 30 5.52 -10.25 15.11
C MET A 30 5.69 -10.15 13.59
N GLU A 31 6.68 -10.83 13.01
CA GLU A 31 6.85 -10.92 11.56
C GLU A 31 5.69 -11.65 10.89
N LYS A 32 5.29 -12.81 11.45
CA LYS A 32 4.13 -13.57 10.95
C LYS A 32 2.85 -12.75 10.98
N LYS A 33 2.58 -12.08 12.11
CA LYS A 33 1.40 -11.21 12.26
C LYS A 33 1.40 -10.05 11.28
N THR A 34 2.55 -9.41 11.08
CA THR A 34 2.71 -8.32 10.11
C THR A 34 2.47 -8.81 8.69
N ARG A 35 3.02 -9.99 8.33
CA ARG A 35 2.80 -10.63 7.03
C ARG A 35 1.32 -10.86 6.75
N GLU A 36 0.60 -11.43 7.71
CA GLU A 36 -0.83 -11.71 7.59
C GLU A 36 -1.64 -10.42 7.40
N GLN A 37 -1.34 -9.38 8.19
CA GLN A 37 -2.00 -8.07 8.05
C GLN A 37 -1.74 -7.41 6.69
N LEU A 38 -0.49 -7.43 6.22
CA LEU A 38 -0.13 -6.89 4.91
C LEU A 38 -0.78 -7.66 3.77
N MET A 39 -0.86 -8.99 3.89
CA MET A 39 -1.52 -9.83 2.90
C MET A 39 -3.01 -9.48 2.81
N VAL A 40 -3.70 -9.38 3.95
CA VAL A 40 -5.11 -8.96 3.99
C VAL A 40 -5.29 -7.58 3.38
N ALA A 41 -4.48 -6.60 3.76
CA ALA A 41 -4.56 -5.24 3.20
C ALA A 41 -4.33 -5.22 1.68
N ALA A 42 -3.32 -5.94 1.18
CA ALA A 42 -3.03 -6.04 -0.24
C ALA A 42 -4.17 -6.73 -1.02
N THR A 43 -4.74 -7.81 -0.48
CA THR A 43 -5.90 -8.48 -1.09
C THR A 43 -7.13 -7.57 -1.12
N VAL A 44 -7.40 -6.80 -0.07
CA VAL A 44 -8.51 -5.83 -0.04
C VAL A 44 -8.31 -4.73 -1.10
N ILE A 45 -7.10 -4.16 -1.20
CA ILE A 45 -6.82 -3.14 -2.22
C ILE A 45 -6.99 -3.74 -3.62
N ALA A 46 -6.37 -4.90 -3.88
CA ALA A 46 -6.45 -5.57 -5.18
C ALA A 46 -7.90 -5.88 -5.59
N THR A 47 -8.70 -6.39 -4.67
CA THR A 47 -10.12 -6.69 -4.91
C THR A 47 -10.91 -5.41 -5.19
N MET A 48 -10.74 -4.35 -4.40
CA MET A 48 -11.41 -3.07 -4.64
C MET A 48 -11.05 -2.47 -6.01
N THR A 49 -9.77 -2.50 -6.39
CA THR A 49 -9.32 -2.00 -7.70
C THR A 49 -9.91 -2.83 -8.84
N PHE A 50 -9.88 -4.17 -8.72
CA PHE A 50 -10.45 -5.06 -9.72
C PHE A 50 -11.95 -4.82 -9.92
N GLN A 51 -12.70 -4.71 -8.80
CA GLN A 51 -14.13 -4.45 -8.83
C GLN A 51 -14.47 -3.13 -9.53
N SER A 52 -13.68 -2.09 -9.32
CA SER A 52 -13.92 -0.79 -9.96
C SER A 52 -13.62 -0.74 -11.46
N VAL A 53 -12.89 -1.72 -12.01
CA VAL A 53 -12.65 -1.83 -13.45
C VAL A 53 -13.76 -2.63 -14.13
N ILE A 54 -14.17 -3.76 -13.54
CA ILE A 54 -15.26 -4.59 -14.09
C ILE A 54 -16.65 -3.96 -13.89
N SER A 55 -16.77 -3.04 -12.93
CA SER A 55 -17.97 -2.25 -12.66
C SER A 55 -17.57 -0.79 -12.56
N PRO A 56 -17.27 -0.13 -13.70
CA PRO A 56 -16.79 1.23 -13.73
C PRO A 56 -17.83 2.22 -13.18
N PRO A 57 -17.38 3.36 -12.64
CA PRO A 57 -18.29 4.42 -12.25
C PRO A 57 -19.12 4.87 -13.46
N GLY A 58 -20.45 4.93 -13.30
CA GLY A 58 -21.38 5.22 -14.40
C GLY A 58 -21.82 3.99 -15.20
N GLY A 59 -21.28 2.80 -14.90
CA GLY A 59 -21.67 1.55 -15.54
C GLY A 59 -21.14 1.39 -16.96
N VAL A 60 -21.67 0.40 -17.64
CA VAL A 60 -21.33 0.06 -19.03
C VAL A 60 -22.55 0.20 -19.93
N TRP A 61 -22.30 0.53 -21.20
CA TRP A 61 -23.34 0.53 -22.23
C TRP A 61 -23.96 -0.87 -22.34
N GLN A 62 -25.29 -0.94 -22.32
CA GLN A 62 -26.04 -2.21 -22.36
C GLN A 62 -26.35 -2.68 -23.79
N GLY A 63 -26.17 -1.81 -24.78
CA GLY A 63 -26.42 -2.10 -26.18
C GLY A 63 -25.71 -1.10 -27.08
N ASP A 64 -25.46 -1.52 -28.32
CA ASP A 64 -24.82 -0.67 -29.32
C ASP A 64 -25.78 0.47 -29.68
N THR A 65 -25.31 1.71 -29.52
CA THR A 65 -26.12 2.90 -29.78
C THR A 65 -25.40 3.81 -30.76
N THR A 66 -26.07 4.08 -31.88
CA THR A 66 -25.58 4.96 -32.94
C THR A 66 -26.18 6.36 -32.91
N GLU A 67 -27.43 6.57 -32.44
CA GLU A 67 -27.94 7.94 -32.18
C GLU A 67 -29.33 8.05 -31.50
N ASP A 68 -30.10 6.98 -31.30
CA ASP A 68 -31.47 7.13 -30.79
C ASP A 68 -31.60 6.94 -29.26
N GLY A 69 -31.72 8.06 -28.55
CA GLY A 69 -32.35 8.16 -27.22
C GLY A 69 -31.41 8.46 -26.03
N PHE A 70 -30.16 8.01 -26.08
CA PHE A 70 -29.10 8.35 -25.12
C PHE A 70 -27.84 8.72 -25.91
N THR A 71 -27.70 10.00 -26.24
CA THR A 71 -26.67 10.47 -27.16
C THR A 71 -25.26 10.21 -26.60
N CYS A 72 -24.54 9.35 -27.31
CA CYS A 72 -23.10 9.13 -27.16
C CYS A 72 -22.41 10.46 -27.52
N PRO A 73 -21.92 11.26 -26.55
CA PRO A 73 -21.36 12.56 -26.88
C PRO A 73 -20.04 12.32 -27.63
N ASP A 74 -19.85 13.02 -28.74
CA ASP A 74 -18.62 13.14 -29.52
C ASP A 74 -18.14 11.95 -30.38
N TYR A 75 -18.57 10.70 -30.12
CA TYR A 75 -17.99 9.52 -30.82
C TYR A 75 -18.88 8.87 -31.89
N GLY A 76 -20.17 9.21 -31.96
CA GLY A 76 -21.14 8.67 -32.95
C GLY A 76 -21.46 7.17 -32.83
N PHE A 77 -20.67 6.42 -32.06
CA PHE A 77 -20.90 5.01 -31.76
C PHE A 77 -20.43 4.69 -30.33
N CYS A 78 -21.35 4.14 -29.53
CA CYS A 78 -21.08 3.62 -28.21
C CYS A 78 -21.21 2.10 -28.24
N GLU A 79 -20.11 1.39 -27.97
CA GLU A 79 -20.03 -0.08 -28.02
C GLU A 79 -20.55 -0.70 -26.71
N ALA A 80 -21.39 -1.73 -26.81
CA ALA A 80 -21.89 -2.45 -25.65
C ALA A 80 -20.75 -3.07 -24.81
N GLY A 81 -20.88 -3.02 -23.48
CA GLY A 81 -19.87 -3.53 -22.55
C GLY A 81 -18.72 -2.56 -22.24
N THR A 82 -18.66 -1.41 -22.90
CA THR A 82 -17.66 -0.37 -22.62
C THR A 82 -18.14 0.64 -21.58
N ALA A 83 -17.21 1.25 -20.84
CA ALA A 83 -17.52 2.17 -19.74
C ALA A 83 -18.16 3.47 -20.25
N VAL A 84 -19.37 3.80 -19.78
CA VAL A 84 -20.12 5.00 -20.21
C VAL A 84 -19.32 6.28 -19.95
N VAL A 85 -18.70 6.35 -18.77
CA VAL A 85 -17.88 7.49 -18.34
C VAL A 85 -16.65 7.73 -19.22
N GLY A 86 -16.16 6.70 -19.93
CA GLY A 86 -15.04 6.82 -20.86
C GLY A 86 -15.35 7.71 -22.07
N TYR A 87 -16.62 7.72 -22.49
CA TYR A 87 -17.11 8.56 -23.60
C TYR A 87 -17.45 9.98 -23.12
N ALA A 88 -17.94 10.13 -21.89
CA ALA A 88 -18.33 11.43 -21.36
C ALA A 88 -17.15 12.28 -20.83
N TRP A 89 -16.16 11.66 -20.18
CA TRP A 89 -15.06 12.36 -19.50
C TRP A 89 -13.71 11.65 -19.70
N SER A 90 -13.31 11.48 -20.96
CA SER A 90 -12.14 10.68 -21.35
C SER A 90 -10.84 11.01 -20.60
N PRO A 91 -10.43 12.29 -20.41
CA PRO A 91 -9.16 12.60 -19.73
C PRO A 91 -9.14 12.24 -18.23
N ASP A 92 -10.26 12.39 -17.53
CA ASP A 92 -10.35 12.09 -16.10
C ASP A 92 -10.54 10.58 -15.87
N PHE A 93 -11.23 9.91 -16.79
CA PHE A 93 -11.32 8.46 -16.81
C PHE A 93 -9.96 7.79 -17.04
N MET A 94 -9.13 8.32 -17.95
CA MET A 94 -7.77 7.80 -18.17
C MET A 94 -6.89 7.91 -16.92
N LYS A 95 -6.98 9.01 -16.17
CA LYS A 95 -6.26 9.17 -14.89
C LYS A 95 -6.77 8.19 -13.85
N PHE A 96 -8.10 8.01 -13.76
CA PHE A 96 -8.71 7.02 -12.88
C PHE A 96 -8.16 5.61 -13.17
N ILE A 97 -8.21 5.15 -14.42
CA ILE A 97 -7.70 3.82 -14.81
C ILE A 97 -6.21 3.68 -14.54
N PHE A 98 -5.42 4.73 -14.82
CA PHE A 98 -3.97 4.70 -14.59
C PHE A 98 -3.63 4.49 -13.11
N PHE A 99 -4.15 5.34 -12.21
CA PHE A 99 -3.88 5.22 -10.78
C PHE A 99 -4.46 3.92 -10.20
N ASN A 100 -5.62 3.48 -10.71
CA ASN A 100 -6.23 2.23 -10.29
C ASN A 100 -5.34 1.03 -10.64
N SER A 101 -4.86 0.98 -11.88
CA SER A 101 -3.97 -0.08 -12.37
C SER A 101 -2.64 -0.09 -11.62
N CYS A 102 -2.07 1.08 -11.33
CA CYS A 102 -0.87 1.17 -10.49
C CYS A 102 -1.11 0.60 -9.08
N SER A 103 -2.26 0.90 -8.48
CA SER A 103 -2.63 0.38 -7.16
C SER A 103 -2.80 -1.14 -7.20
N PHE A 104 -3.55 -1.66 -8.17
CA PHE A 104 -3.76 -3.10 -8.38
C PHE A 104 -2.43 -3.84 -8.56
N PHE A 105 -1.60 -3.39 -9.49
CA PHE A 105 -0.32 -4.01 -9.79
C PHE A 105 0.62 -3.99 -8.58
N SER A 106 0.69 -2.86 -7.86
CA SER A 106 1.48 -2.77 -6.65
C SER A 106 1.01 -3.75 -5.56
N SER A 107 -0.30 -3.91 -5.38
CA SER A 107 -0.86 -4.92 -4.47
C SER A 107 -0.56 -6.36 -4.91
N LEU A 108 -0.57 -6.67 -6.21
CA LEU A 108 -0.13 -7.97 -6.71
C LEU A 108 1.34 -8.23 -6.39
N CYS A 109 2.22 -7.23 -6.57
CA CYS A 109 3.64 -7.35 -6.20
C CYS A 109 3.80 -7.64 -4.69
N VAL A 110 3.03 -6.96 -3.83
CA VAL A 110 3.03 -7.24 -2.39
C VAL A 110 2.59 -8.68 -2.11
N MET A 111 1.48 -9.13 -2.71
CA MET A 111 1.02 -10.51 -2.53
C MET A 111 2.04 -11.53 -3.02
N LEU A 112 2.70 -11.32 -4.16
CA LEU A 112 3.75 -12.21 -4.67
C LEU A 112 4.95 -12.27 -3.72
N LEU A 113 5.41 -11.12 -3.22
CA LEU A 113 6.51 -11.07 -2.26
C LEU A 113 6.14 -11.77 -0.95
N LEU A 114 4.93 -11.57 -0.45
CA LEU A 114 4.45 -12.25 0.76
C LEU A 114 4.28 -13.75 0.50
N MET A 115 3.72 -14.19 -0.62
CA MET A 115 3.54 -15.61 -0.95
C MET A 115 4.87 -16.34 -1.17
N SER A 116 5.89 -15.66 -1.70
CA SER A 116 7.19 -16.24 -2.01
C SER A 116 7.96 -16.79 -0.80
N GLY A 117 7.48 -16.57 0.42
CA GLY A 117 8.08 -17.17 1.62
C GLY A 117 9.40 -16.50 2.03
N LEU A 118 9.77 -15.38 1.42
CA LEU A 118 10.98 -14.65 1.77
C LEU A 118 10.94 -14.23 3.25
N PRO A 119 12.05 -14.41 3.99
CA PRO A 119 12.13 -14.02 5.39
C PRO A 119 12.00 -12.49 5.49
N LEU A 120 11.01 -12.02 6.26
CA LEU A 120 10.80 -10.59 6.55
C LEU A 120 11.90 -10.03 7.44
N GLU A 121 12.71 -10.90 8.03
CA GLU A 121 13.93 -10.58 8.74
C GLU A 121 14.93 -9.78 7.89
N ASN A 122 14.90 -9.94 6.55
CA ASN A 122 15.73 -9.11 5.69
C ASN A 122 15.15 -7.69 5.58
N ARG A 123 15.90 -6.73 6.15
CA ARG A 123 15.55 -5.30 6.11
C ARG A 123 15.18 -4.83 4.71
N VAL A 124 15.88 -5.28 3.66
CA VAL A 124 15.62 -4.85 2.27
C VAL A 124 14.21 -5.26 1.82
N VAL A 125 13.79 -6.49 2.12
CA VAL A 125 12.45 -7.01 1.76
C VAL A 125 11.37 -6.21 2.47
N MET A 126 11.56 -5.91 3.76
CA MET A 126 10.64 -5.07 4.53
C MET A 126 10.54 -3.65 3.97
N TRP A 127 11.66 -3.04 3.54
CA TRP A 127 11.64 -1.73 2.88
C TRP A 127 10.89 -1.77 1.55
N ILE A 128 11.12 -2.79 0.72
CA ILE A 128 10.41 -2.96 -0.56
C ILE A 128 8.91 -3.13 -0.33
N LEU A 129 8.51 -3.99 0.62
CA LEU A 129 7.10 -4.19 0.98
C LEU A 129 6.45 -2.90 1.49
N ALA A 130 7.13 -2.15 2.34
CA ALA A 130 6.63 -0.88 2.85
C ALA A 130 6.46 0.15 1.72
N ILE A 131 7.43 0.28 0.82
CA ILE A 131 7.36 1.20 -0.33
C ILE A 131 6.21 0.81 -1.26
N LEU A 132 6.07 -0.48 -1.59
CA LEU A 132 4.97 -0.97 -2.42
C LEU A 132 3.62 -0.71 -1.75
N MET A 133 3.47 -0.98 -0.47
CA MET A 133 2.21 -0.71 0.25
C MET A 133 1.86 0.78 0.30
N ILE A 134 2.84 1.65 0.54
CA ILE A 134 2.64 3.11 0.51
C ILE A 134 2.26 3.55 -0.91
N ALA A 135 2.91 3.01 -1.94
CA ALA A 135 2.60 3.31 -3.33
C ALA A 135 1.19 2.84 -3.70
N ALA A 136 0.81 1.61 -3.33
CA ALA A 136 -0.52 1.05 -3.56
C ALA A 136 -1.62 1.89 -2.89
N ALA A 137 -1.44 2.25 -1.61
CA ALA A 137 -2.39 3.08 -0.87
C ALA A 137 -2.49 4.50 -1.43
N SER A 138 -1.36 5.10 -1.82
CA SER A 138 -1.35 6.45 -2.40
C SER A 138 -2.01 6.48 -3.77
N CYS A 139 -1.75 5.49 -4.62
CA CYS A 139 -2.43 5.34 -5.91
C CYS A 139 -3.93 5.11 -5.70
N MET A 140 -4.32 4.30 -4.71
CA MET A 140 -5.74 4.07 -4.38
C MET A 140 -6.45 5.37 -3.96
N LEU A 141 -5.79 6.22 -3.17
CA LEU A 141 -6.36 7.51 -2.78
C LEU A 141 -6.51 8.47 -3.98
N LEU A 142 -5.54 8.49 -4.88
CA LEU A 142 -5.62 9.28 -6.12
C LEU A 142 -6.75 8.79 -7.01
N THR A 143 -6.89 7.47 -7.17
CA THR A 143 -8.03 6.84 -7.86
C THR A 143 -9.36 7.29 -7.27
N TYR A 144 -9.49 7.28 -5.94
CA TYR A 144 -10.69 7.74 -5.25
C TYR A 144 -11.01 9.22 -5.54
N MET A 145 -9.99 10.10 -5.57
CA MET A 145 -10.18 11.52 -5.91
C MET A 145 -10.73 11.71 -7.33
N TRP A 146 -10.20 10.97 -8.32
CA TRP A 146 -10.73 11.02 -9.68
C TRP A 146 -12.12 10.40 -9.79
N ALA A 147 -12.36 9.26 -9.14
CA ALA A 147 -13.66 8.60 -9.11
C ALA A 147 -14.76 9.51 -8.52
N LEU A 148 -14.45 10.26 -7.46
CA LEU A 148 -15.36 11.27 -6.91
C LEU A 148 -15.75 12.31 -7.96
N GLY A 149 -14.80 12.78 -8.78
CA GLY A 149 -15.09 13.70 -9.89
C GLY A 149 -16.00 13.07 -10.96
N LEU A 150 -15.74 11.81 -11.32
CA LEU A 150 -16.47 11.08 -12.35
C LEU A 150 -17.93 10.76 -11.96
N VAL A 151 -18.19 10.49 -10.68
CA VAL A 151 -19.53 10.14 -10.17
C VAL A 151 -20.36 11.39 -9.80
N SER A 152 -19.72 12.55 -9.66
CA SER A 152 -20.38 13.76 -9.15
C SER A 152 -21.08 14.56 -10.24
N PRO A 153 -22.36 14.92 -10.07
CA PRO A 153 -23.04 15.83 -10.98
C PRO A 153 -22.46 17.25 -10.93
N ASN A 154 -22.54 17.96 -12.06
CA ASN A 154 -21.87 19.25 -12.30
C ASN A 154 -22.12 20.32 -11.22
N HIS A 155 -23.33 20.38 -10.64
CA HIS A 155 -23.70 21.38 -9.64
C HIS A 155 -23.02 21.20 -8.27
N ILE A 156 -22.55 19.99 -7.93
CA ILE A 156 -21.79 19.70 -6.70
C ILE A 156 -20.33 19.32 -6.95
N TYR A 157 -19.93 19.18 -8.22
CA TYR A 157 -18.60 18.78 -8.66
C TYR A 157 -17.46 19.54 -7.96
N TYR A 158 -17.56 20.87 -7.88
CA TYR A 158 -16.52 21.69 -7.24
C TYR A 158 -16.37 21.38 -5.74
N ARG A 159 -17.47 21.17 -5.01
CA ARG A 159 -17.43 20.84 -3.57
C ARG A 159 -16.79 19.47 -3.35
N ILE A 160 -17.15 18.50 -4.19
CA ILE A 160 -16.65 17.12 -4.06
C ILE A 160 -15.18 17.02 -4.48
N ARG A 161 -14.74 17.69 -5.56
CA ARG A 161 -13.31 17.77 -5.89
C ARG A 161 -12.50 18.46 -4.81
N LYS A 162 -13.02 19.53 -4.21
CA LYS A 162 -12.35 20.20 -3.07
C LYS A 162 -12.15 19.24 -1.91
N LEU A 163 -13.15 18.42 -1.58
CA LEU A 163 -13.00 17.35 -0.58
C LEU A 163 -11.91 16.36 -0.97
N GLY A 164 -11.88 15.90 -2.22
CA GLY A 164 -10.83 15.01 -2.73
C GLY A 164 -9.42 15.59 -2.59
N TYR A 165 -9.23 16.86 -2.93
CA TYR A 165 -7.94 17.55 -2.75
C TYR A 165 -7.55 17.70 -1.28
N LEU A 166 -8.51 17.95 -0.39
CA LEU A 166 -8.24 17.99 1.06
C LEU A 166 -7.75 16.63 1.56
N LEU A 167 -8.40 15.54 1.17
CA LEU A 167 -7.99 14.18 1.54
C LEU A 167 -6.56 13.87 1.04
N VAL A 168 -6.27 14.15 -0.23
CA VAL A 168 -4.92 13.98 -0.80
C VAL A 168 -3.89 14.85 -0.08
N GLY A 169 -4.25 16.10 0.25
CA GLY A 169 -3.41 17.01 1.02
C GLY A 169 -3.07 16.47 2.41
N THR A 170 -4.08 16.00 3.15
CA THR A 170 -3.88 15.38 4.48
C THR A 170 -3.01 14.13 4.40
N TRP A 171 -3.21 13.26 3.41
CA TRP A 171 -2.37 12.09 3.20
C TRP A 171 -0.92 12.44 2.87
N SER A 172 -0.72 13.45 2.02
CA SER A 172 0.61 13.92 1.64
C SER A 172 1.38 14.51 2.83
N LEU A 173 0.68 15.24 3.71
CA LEU A 173 1.25 15.74 4.97
C LEU A 173 1.64 14.59 5.91
N LEU A 174 0.80 13.56 6.05
CA LEU A 174 1.13 12.38 6.85
C LEU A 174 2.37 11.65 6.32
N LEU A 175 2.46 11.44 5.01
CA LEU A 175 3.63 10.82 4.38
C LEU A 175 4.89 11.66 4.56
N ALA A 176 4.79 12.99 4.43
CA ALA A 176 5.90 13.90 4.66
C ALA A 176 6.41 13.84 6.10
N LEU A 177 5.50 13.80 7.08
CA LEU A 177 5.84 13.64 8.49
C LEU A 177 6.55 12.32 8.74
N VAL A 178 6.01 11.20 8.26
CA VAL A 178 6.64 9.88 8.39
C VAL A 178 8.02 9.86 7.73
N ALA A 179 8.14 10.38 6.51
CA ALA A 179 9.41 10.47 5.80
C ALA A 179 10.44 11.31 6.59
N SER A 180 10.04 12.46 7.15
CA SER A 180 10.93 13.29 7.97
C SER A 180 11.42 12.57 9.22
N VAL A 181 10.57 11.78 9.88
CA VAL A 181 10.96 10.97 11.05
C VAL A 181 11.96 9.89 10.64
N GLN A 182 11.75 9.21 9.50
CA GLN A 182 12.70 8.20 9.04
C GLN A 182 14.03 8.82 8.59
N LEU A 183 13.99 9.95 7.88
CA LEU A 183 15.18 10.69 7.46
C LEU A 183 15.99 11.19 8.66
N SER A 184 15.33 11.71 9.70
CA SER A 184 16.03 12.14 10.93
C SER A 184 16.70 10.98 11.65
N ARG A 185 16.05 9.80 11.74
CA ARG A 185 16.65 8.58 12.29
C ARG A 185 17.87 8.11 11.50
N ILE A 186 17.78 8.11 10.17
CA ILE A 186 18.89 7.74 9.28
C ILE A 186 20.04 8.75 9.42
N ALA A 187 19.75 10.05 9.40
CA ALA A 187 20.75 11.10 9.57
C ALA A 187 21.47 10.99 10.92
N PHE A 188 20.73 10.75 12.00
CA PHE A 188 21.31 10.51 13.33
C PHE A 188 22.20 9.26 13.34
N TRP A 189 21.76 8.17 12.74
CA TRP A 189 22.54 6.94 12.63
C TRP A 189 23.84 7.14 11.84
N VAL A 190 23.78 7.84 10.70
CA VAL A 190 24.96 8.20 9.90
C VAL A 190 25.92 9.09 10.71
N LYS A 191 25.39 10.07 11.44
CA LYS A 191 26.20 10.95 12.30
C LYS A 191 26.87 10.16 13.44
N SER A 192 26.16 9.22 14.06
CA SER A 192 26.68 8.34 15.11
C SER A 192 27.77 7.39 14.58
N ARG A 193 27.61 6.84 13.37
CA ARG A 193 28.63 6.04 12.68
C ARG A 193 29.89 6.85 12.38
N ARG A 194 29.77 8.10 11.89
CA ARG A 194 30.92 8.99 11.63
C ARG A 194 31.69 9.28 12.92
N LYS A 195 30.99 9.59 14.02
CA LYS A 195 31.63 9.87 15.32
C LYS A 195 32.41 8.67 15.89
N LYS A 196 31.96 7.44 15.64
CA LYS A 196 32.70 6.22 16.00
C LYS A 196 33.96 6.01 15.17
N SER A 197 33.97 6.40 13.90
CA SER A 197 35.15 6.28 13.01
C SER A 197 36.25 7.28 13.37
N THR A 198 35.88 8.53 13.72
CA THR A 198 36.83 9.58 14.10
C THR A 198 37.48 9.37 15.47
N ASN A 199 36.87 8.55 16.34
CA ASN A 199 37.34 8.29 17.70
C ASN A 199 38.07 6.93 17.85
N ALA A 200 38.44 6.27 16.75
CA ALA A 200 39.22 5.04 16.82
C ALA A 200 40.69 5.39 17.19
N PRO A 201 41.23 4.90 18.32
CA PRO A 201 42.64 5.07 18.64
C PRO A 201 43.50 4.25 17.67
N PHE A 202 44.62 4.84 17.24
CA PHE A 202 45.70 4.15 16.54
C PHE A 202 46.37 3.12 17.45
#